data_AF-A0A0A0ALD7-F1
#
_entry.id   AF-A0A0A0ALD7-F1
#
_cell.length_a   1.000
_cell.length_b   1.000
_cell.length_c   1.000
_cell.angle_alpha   90.00
_cell.angle_beta   90.00
_cell.angle_gamma   90.00
#
_symmetry.space_group_name_H-M   'P 1'
#
loop_
_entity.id
_entity.type
_entity.pdbx_description
1 polymer ?
#
loop_
_entity_poly.entity_id
_entity_poly.type
_entity_poly.pdbx_seq_one_letter_code
_entity_poly.pdbx_strand_id
1 'polypeptide(L)'
;PRFDAECRSYAEGMARLPQMKPKAGTEIRFTELPKQMYPEGATPEEITRHSMDLSYALEKVISQRYPSQPLDLLAELQFAFICFLIGNVYDAFEHWKRLLNILCRSEDAIGKYQDLYINLISVLYHQLGEIPADFFVDIISQDNFLTSTLQVFFSCVCSAAVDGTLRKKAEKFKAHLTKKFKWDFEAEPDDCAPVVVELPEGVQVD
;
A
#
# COMPACT_ATOMS: atom_id res chain seq x y z
N PRO A 1 -9.40 26.86 32.32
CA PRO A 1 -8.80 28.07 31.70
C PRO A 1 -9.67 28.55 30.55
N ARG A 2 -9.89 29.85 30.38
CA ARG A 2 -10.58 30.32 29.18
C ARG A 2 -9.70 30.01 27.96
N PHE A 3 -10.30 29.46 26.91
CA PHE A 3 -9.59 29.06 25.68
C PHE A 3 -9.19 30.26 24.79
N ASP A 4 -9.52 31.48 25.21
CA ASP A 4 -9.30 32.75 24.51
C ASP A 4 -7.96 33.43 24.87
N ALA A 5 -7.24 32.92 25.87
CA ALA A 5 -5.95 33.49 26.28
C ALA A 5 -4.79 32.84 25.52
N GLU A 6 -3.89 33.67 24.96
CA GLU A 6 -2.67 33.21 24.29
C GLU A 6 -1.84 32.30 25.20
N CYS A 7 -1.24 31.26 24.61
CA CYS A 7 -0.36 30.35 25.32
C CYS A 7 1.00 31.03 25.54
N ARG A 8 1.51 30.99 26.77
CA ARG A 8 2.80 31.62 27.13
C ARG A 8 3.98 30.73 26.79
N SER A 9 3.73 29.48 26.43
CA SER A 9 4.75 28.51 26.01
C SER A 9 4.14 27.40 25.15
N TYR A 10 4.99 26.72 24.38
CA TYR A 10 4.59 25.55 23.59
C TYR A 10 4.05 24.41 24.46
N ALA A 11 4.68 24.14 25.60
CA ALA A 11 4.23 23.10 26.54
C ALA A 11 2.83 23.38 27.11
N GLU A 12 2.53 24.65 27.41
CA GLU A 12 1.20 25.07 27.82
C GLU A 12 0.17 24.94 26.68
N GLY A 13 0.56 25.26 25.45
CA GLY A 13 -0.26 25.04 24.26
C GLY A 13 -0.65 23.58 24.10
N MET A 14 0.32 22.67 24.15
CA MET A 14 0.09 21.22 24.06
C MET A 14 -0.80 20.70 25.20
N ALA A 15 -0.62 21.20 26.42
CA ALA A 15 -1.44 20.79 27.57
C ALA A 15 -2.90 21.28 27.48
N ARG A 16 -3.17 22.35 26.73
CA ARG A 16 -4.52 22.91 26.53
C ARG A 16 -5.27 22.27 25.36
N LEU A 17 -4.60 21.50 24.50
CA LEU A 17 -5.26 20.80 23.40
C LEU A 17 -6.24 19.74 23.93
N PRO A 18 -7.42 19.59 23.33
CA PRO A 18 -8.32 18.49 23.64
C PRO A 18 -7.64 17.14 23.42
N GLN A 19 -7.68 16.27 24.42
CA GLN A 19 -7.24 14.88 24.26
C GLN A 19 -8.33 14.10 23.51
N MET A 20 -8.20 13.99 22.20
CA MET A 20 -9.09 13.17 21.39
C MET A 20 -8.72 11.69 21.59
N LYS A 21 -9.47 10.99 22.43
CA LYS A 21 -9.39 9.53 22.58
C LYS A 21 -10.71 8.91 22.13
N PRO A 22 -10.67 7.80 21.37
CA PRO A 22 -11.88 7.06 21.04
C PRO A 22 -12.62 6.66 22.32
N LYS A 23 -13.95 6.66 22.26
CA LYS A 23 -14.76 6.14 23.35
C LYS A 23 -14.64 4.61 23.32
N ALA A 24 -14.45 4.00 24.49
CA ALA A 24 -14.37 2.54 24.58
C ALA A 24 -15.58 1.88 23.90
N GLY A 25 -15.31 0.94 22.99
CA GLY A 25 -16.31 0.25 22.17
C GLY A 25 -16.67 0.94 20.86
N THR A 26 -16.15 2.14 20.58
CA THR A 26 -16.34 2.83 19.29
C THR A 26 -15.09 2.82 18.42
N GLU A 27 -13.98 2.24 18.90
CA GLU A 27 -12.78 2.10 18.08
C GLU A 27 -12.99 1.13 16.92
N ILE A 28 -12.51 1.54 15.74
CA ILE A 28 -12.39 0.66 14.58
C ILE A 28 -11.25 -0.32 14.85
N ARG A 29 -11.56 -1.62 14.83
CA ARG A 29 -10.61 -2.69 15.18
C ARG A 29 -10.08 -3.38 13.93
N PHE A 30 -9.20 -2.67 13.22
CA PHE A 30 -8.47 -3.27 12.11
C PHE A 30 -7.52 -4.38 12.56
N THR A 31 -7.15 -5.26 11.64
CA THR A 31 -6.11 -6.23 11.87
C THR A 31 -4.78 -5.54 12.14
N GLU A 32 -4.09 -5.97 13.20
CA GLU A 32 -2.71 -5.53 13.46
C GLU A 32 -1.78 -6.11 12.40
N LEU A 33 -1.37 -5.27 11.46
CA LEU A 33 -0.42 -5.67 10.41
C LEU A 33 1.00 -5.79 11.00
N PRO A 34 1.79 -6.81 10.58
CA PRO A 34 3.14 -7.01 11.04
C PRO A 34 4.00 -5.74 10.91
N LYS A 35 4.68 -5.36 12.00
CA LYS A 35 5.70 -4.30 11.97
C LYS A 35 7.01 -4.79 11.36
N GLN A 36 7.30 -6.08 11.58
CA GLN A 36 8.46 -6.77 11.03
C GLN A 36 7.99 -7.73 9.94
N MET A 37 8.53 -7.54 8.73
CA MET A 37 8.15 -8.30 7.54
C MET A 37 8.93 -9.60 7.37
N TYR A 38 9.81 -9.95 8.31
CA TYR A 38 10.68 -11.12 8.30
C TYR A 38 10.59 -11.91 9.62
N PRO A 39 10.94 -13.21 9.64
CA PRO A 39 10.99 -14.03 10.85
C PRO A 39 11.90 -13.46 11.95
N GLU A 40 11.62 -13.79 13.22
CA GLU A 40 12.54 -13.45 14.31
C GLU A 40 13.87 -14.21 14.14
N GLY A 41 14.99 -13.50 14.31
CA GLY A 41 16.33 -14.07 14.11
C GLY A 41 16.73 -14.26 12.64
N ALA A 42 16.00 -13.67 11.69
CA ALA A 42 16.35 -13.73 10.27
C ALA A 42 17.77 -13.21 10.00
N THR A 43 18.49 -13.93 9.14
CA THR A 43 19.79 -13.50 8.63
C THR A 43 19.65 -12.24 7.75
N PRO A 44 20.73 -11.47 7.51
CA PRO A 44 20.66 -10.30 6.62
C PRO A 44 20.14 -10.62 5.21
N GLU A 45 20.47 -11.80 4.69
CA GLU A 45 19.96 -12.29 3.40
C GLU A 45 18.44 -12.49 3.44
N GLU A 46 17.93 -13.14 4.50
CA GLU A 46 16.50 -13.37 4.68
C GLU A 46 15.73 -12.08 4.94
N ILE A 47 16.32 -11.12 5.66
CA ILE A 47 15.75 -9.79 5.85
C ILE A 47 15.55 -9.11 4.49
N THR A 48 16.57 -9.11 3.63
CA THR A 48 16.48 -8.56 2.27
C THR A 48 15.40 -9.26 1.46
N ARG A 49 15.41 -10.61 1.45
CA ARG A 49 14.43 -11.42 0.71
C ARG A 49 13.00 -11.09 1.11
N HIS A 50 12.70 -11.10 2.42
CA HIS A 50 11.37 -10.81 2.95
C HIS A 50 10.98 -9.33 2.95
N SER A 51 11.94 -8.42 2.69
CA SER A 51 11.66 -7.00 2.47
C SER A 51 11.38 -6.69 1.00
N MET A 52 11.94 -7.48 0.08
CA MET A 52 11.64 -7.41 -1.34
C MET A 52 10.27 -8.04 -1.64
N ASP A 53 10.00 -9.22 -1.07
CA ASP A 53 8.74 -9.94 -1.18
C ASP A 53 8.03 -10.05 0.19
N LEU A 54 6.86 -9.41 0.29
CA LEU A 54 6.04 -9.36 1.50
C LEU A 54 5.14 -10.59 1.68
N SER A 55 5.30 -11.64 0.88
CA SER A 55 4.49 -12.86 0.93
C SER A 55 4.50 -13.53 2.30
N TYR A 56 5.63 -13.50 3.02
CA TYR A 56 5.68 -13.98 4.40
C TYR A 56 4.78 -13.16 5.34
N ALA A 57 4.80 -11.83 5.21
CA ALA A 57 3.98 -10.95 6.02
C ALA A 57 2.49 -11.15 5.71
N LEU A 58 2.14 -11.30 4.42
CA LEU A 58 0.77 -11.59 3.98
C LEU A 58 0.28 -12.93 4.53
N GLU A 59 1.10 -13.98 4.44
CA GLU A 59 0.78 -15.30 4.99
C GLU A 59 0.55 -15.25 6.50
N LYS A 60 1.36 -14.46 7.22
CA LYS A 60 1.18 -14.24 8.66
C LYS A 60 -0.15 -13.55 8.97
N VAL A 61 -0.55 -12.54 8.18
CA VAL A 61 -1.84 -11.87 8.34
C VAL A 61 -3.00 -12.84 8.09
N ILE A 62 -2.96 -13.57 6.98
CA ILE A 62 -4.00 -14.53 6.59
C ILE A 62 -4.13 -15.64 7.64
N SER A 63 -3.02 -16.27 8.03
CA SER A 63 -3.05 -17.36 9.01
C SER A 63 -3.53 -16.94 10.40
N GLN A 64 -3.26 -15.70 10.82
CA GLN A 64 -3.65 -15.22 12.15
C GLN A 64 -5.09 -14.71 12.22
N ARG A 65 -5.61 -14.09 11.16
CA ARG A 65 -6.92 -13.41 11.20
C ARG A 65 -7.96 -13.97 10.24
N TYR A 66 -7.52 -14.63 9.17
CA TYR A 66 -8.39 -15.15 8.11
C TYR A 66 -8.11 -16.63 7.78
N PRO A 67 -7.86 -17.51 8.77
CA PRO A 67 -7.37 -18.87 8.50
C PRO A 67 -8.35 -19.72 7.71
N SER A 68 -9.65 -19.43 7.80
CA SER A 68 -10.71 -20.17 7.11
C SER A 68 -11.03 -19.61 5.73
N GLN A 69 -10.80 -18.31 5.50
CA GLN A 69 -11.27 -17.61 4.30
C GLN A 69 -10.34 -16.42 3.97
N PRO A 70 -9.27 -16.63 3.18
CA PRO A 70 -8.34 -15.56 2.81
C PRO A 70 -8.99 -14.36 2.11
N LEU A 71 -10.13 -14.59 1.43
CA LEU A 71 -10.90 -13.53 0.77
C LEU A 71 -11.46 -12.48 1.75
N ASP A 72 -11.63 -12.81 3.03
CA ASP A 72 -12.10 -11.87 4.06
C ASP A 72 -11.11 -10.72 4.28
N LEU A 73 -9.83 -10.90 3.90
CA LEU A 73 -8.86 -9.81 3.86
C LEU A 73 -9.31 -8.68 2.92
N LEU A 74 -9.99 -9.00 1.81
CA LEU A 74 -10.55 -8.00 0.91
C LEU A 74 -11.76 -7.29 1.52
N ALA A 75 -12.50 -7.95 2.43
CA ALA A 75 -13.58 -7.29 3.16
C ALA A 75 -13.00 -6.23 4.11
N GLU A 76 -11.90 -6.52 4.82
CA GLU A 76 -11.23 -5.52 5.64
C GLU A 76 -10.64 -4.38 4.79
N LEU A 77 -10.04 -4.69 3.62
CA LEU A 77 -9.56 -3.68 2.67
C LEU A 77 -10.70 -2.75 2.20
N GLN A 78 -11.86 -3.31 1.86
CA GLN A 78 -13.04 -2.52 1.46
C GLN A 78 -13.60 -1.69 2.60
N PHE A 79 -13.68 -2.27 3.80
CA PHE A 79 -14.14 -1.56 4.98
C PHE A 79 -13.24 -0.38 5.32
N ALA A 80 -11.91 -0.56 5.28
CA ALA A 80 -10.94 0.51 5.47
C ALA A 80 -11.14 1.63 4.44
N PHE A 81 -11.33 1.29 3.17
CA PHE A 81 -11.62 2.27 2.12
C PHE A 81 -12.91 3.07 2.37
N ILE A 82 -13.99 2.43 2.82
CA ILE A 82 -15.26 3.11 3.13
C ILE A 82 -15.09 4.05 4.33
N CYS A 83 -14.44 3.59 5.40
CA CYS A 83 -14.15 4.41 6.59
C CYS A 83 -13.27 5.61 6.25
N PHE A 84 -12.32 5.43 5.33
CA PHE A 84 -11.52 6.50 4.78
C PHE A 84 -12.36 7.49 3.98
N LEU A 85 -13.05 7.04 2.94
CA LEU A 85 -13.70 7.92 1.96
C LEU A 85 -14.92 8.65 2.54
N ILE A 86 -15.77 7.94 3.29
CA ILE A 86 -17.00 8.50 3.84
C ILE A 86 -16.76 9.04 5.24
N GLY A 87 -16.05 8.26 6.07
CA GLY A 87 -15.80 8.61 7.46
C GLY A 87 -14.69 9.64 7.65
N ASN A 88 -13.91 9.95 6.60
CA ASN A 88 -12.74 10.81 6.66
C ASN A 88 -11.75 10.37 7.77
N VAL A 89 -11.70 9.07 8.06
CA VAL A 89 -10.86 8.50 9.10
C VAL A 89 -9.46 8.27 8.55
N TYR A 90 -8.50 9.08 8.98
CA TYR A 90 -7.11 8.98 8.53
C TYR A 90 -6.46 7.62 8.87
N ASP A 91 -6.74 7.06 10.04
CA ASP A 91 -6.23 5.72 10.40
C ASP A 91 -6.70 4.63 9.41
N ALA A 92 -7.90 4.79 8.84
CA ALA A 92 -8.43 3.87 7.84
C ALA A 92 -7.73 4.03 6.48
N PHE A 93 -7.32 5.25 6.12
CA PHE A 93 -6.48 5.51 4.96
C PHE A 93 -5.11 4.81 5.09
N GLU A 94 -4.43 5.03 6.22
CA GLU A 94 -3.13 4.41 6.49
C GLU A 94 -3.25 2.88 6.49
N HIS A 95 -4.33 2.34 7.04
CA HIS A 95 -4.58 0.91 7.02
C HIS A 95 -4.83 0.37 5.61
N TRP A 96 -5.67 1.05 4.81
CA TRP A 96 -5.91 0.71 3.41
C TRP A 96 -4.61 0.72 2.59
N LYS A 97 -3.79 1.77 2.74
CA LYS A 97 -2.47 1.88 2.10
C LYS A 97 -1.55 0.73 2.48
N ARG A 98 -1.45 0.40 3.78
CA ARG A 98 -0.57 -0.68 4.27
C ARG A 98 -1.02 -2.05 3.80
N LEU A 99 -2.33 -2.34 3.81
CA LEU A 99 -2.89 -3.57 3.27
C LEU A 99 -2.60 -3.70 1.78
N LEU A 100 -2.82 -2.64 1.01
CA LEU A 100 -2.56 -2.64 -0.42
C LEU A 100 -1.08 -2.89 -0.72
N ASN A 101 -0.17 -2.24 0.00
CA ASN A 101 1.26 -2.47 -0.13
C ASN A 101 1.66 -3.92 0.14
N ILE A 102 1.12 -4.56 1.20
CA ILE A 102 1.39 -5.98 1.48
C ILE A 102 0.86 -6.85 0.35
N LEU A 103 -0.39 -6.67 -0.08
CA LEU A 103 -1.00 -7.46 -1.16
C LEU A 103 -0.21 -7.35 -2.46
N CYS A 104 0.11 -6.12 -2.88
CA CYS A 104 0.74 -5.84 -4.17
C CYS A 104 2.23 -6.23 -4.25
N ARG A 105 2.93 -6.34 -3.13
CA ARG A 105 4.35 -6.72 -3.06
C ARG A 105 4.57 -8.17 -2.59
N SER A 106 3.55 -9.02 -2.66
CA SER A 106 3.63 -10.42 -2.25
C SER A 106 3.66 -11.34 -3.47
N GLU A 107 4.80 -11.43 -4.15
CA GLU A 107 4.92 -12.15 -5.43
C GLU A 107 4.66 -13.65 -5.28
N ASP A 108 5.32 -14.32 -4.34
CA ASP A 108 5.12 -15.75 -4.06
C ASP A 108 3.65 -16.06 -3.68
N ALA A 109 2.97 -15.13 -3.03
CA ALA A 109 1.57 -15.29 -2.64
C ALA A 109 0.60 -15.23 -3.83
N ILE A 110 0.96 -14.57 -4.94
CA ILE A 110 0.10 -14.46 -6.13
C ILE A 110 -0.20 -15.84 -6.72
N GLY A 111 0.82 -16.70 -6.81
CA GLY A 111 0.65 -18.05 -7.31
C GLY A 111 -0.26 -18.92 -6.44
N LYS A 112 -0.20 -18.71 -5.11
CA LYS A 112 -0.96 -19.47 -4.10
C LYS A 112 -2.41 -19.00 -3.96
N TYR A 113 -2.66 -17.70 -4.03
CA TYR A 113 -3.97 -17.08 -3.74
C TYR A 113 -4.58 -16.40 -4.98
N GLN A 114 -4.60 -17.08 -6.13
CA GLN A 114 -5.02 -16.47 -7.39
C GLN A 114 -6.43 -15.84 -7.34
N ASP A 115 -7.39 -16.52 -6.70
CA ASP A 115 -8.74 -16.00 -6.51
C ASP A 115 -8.76 -14.69 -5.70
N LEU A 116 -7.88 -14.56 -4.70
CA LEU A 116 -7.73 -13.34 -3.92
C LEU A 116 -7.30 -12.18 -4.82
N TYR A 117 -6.32 -12.39 -5.70
CA TYR A 117 -5.81 -11.36 -6.59
C TYR A 117 -6.76 -11.02 -7.74
N ILE A 118 -7.48 -12.00 -8.29
CA ILE A 118 -8.55 -11.75 -9.27
C ILE A 118 -9.63 -10.85 -8.68
N ASN A 119 -10.01 -11.10 -7.42
CA ASN A 119 -10.98 -10.28 -6.71
C ASN A 119 -10.40 -8.93 -6.29
N LEU A 120 -9.13 -8.86 -5.87
CA LEU A 120 -8.43 -7.61 -5.56
C LEU A 120 -8.48 -6.62 -6.72
N ILE A 121 -8.18 -7.07 -7.95
CA ILE A 121 -8.29 -6.21 -9.15
C ILE A 121 -9.71 -5.67 -9.30
N SER A 122 -10.72 -6.51 -9.06
CA SER A 122 -12.12 -6.09 -9.11
C SER A 122 -12.43 -5.03 -8.06
N VAL A 123 -11.96 -5.23 -6.83
CA VAL A 123 -12.14 -4.28 -5.72
C VAL A 123 -11.50 -2.94 -6.06
N LEU A 124 -10.24 -2.94 -6.47
CA LEU A 124 -9.50 -1.72 -6.78
C LEU A 124 -10.09 -0.96 -7.98
N TYR A 125 -10.55 -1.67 -9.00
CA TYR A 125 -11.26 -1.07 -10.13
C TYR A 125 -12.47 -0.24 -9.69
N HIS A 126 -13.30 -0.79 -8.80
CA HIS A 126 -14.48 -0.07 -8.30
C HIS A 126 -14.10 1.02 -7.29
N GLN A 127 -13.19 0.74 -6.35
CA GLN A 127 -12.75 1.72 -5.35
C GLN A 127 -12.19 2.99 -6.01
N LEU A 128 -11.24 2.84 -6.94
CA LEU A 128 -10.67 3.98 -7.68
C LEU A 128 -11.72 4.67 -8.56
N GLY A 129 -12.82 3.98 -8.89
CA GLY A 129 -13.98 4.55 -9.57
C GLY A 129 -14.77 5.54 -8.71
N GLU A 130 -14.83 5.31 -7.41
CA GLU A 130 -15.64 6.07 -6.45
C GLU A 130 -14.89 7.25 -5.83
N ILE A 131 -13.57 7.35 -5.99
CA ILE A 131 -12.79 8.45 -5.42
C ILE A 131 -13.13 9.76 -6.15
N PRO A 132 -13.60 10.82 -5.45
CA PRO A 132 -13.80 12.15 -6.01
C PRO A 132 -12.52 12.74 -6.59
N ALA A 133 -12.62 13.50 -7.68
CA ALA A 133 -11.45 13.99 -8.42
C ALA A 133 -10.54 14.91 -7.60
N ASP A 134 -11.12 15.72 -6.71
CA ASP A 134 -10.42 16.58 -5.75
C ASP A 134 -9.64 15.75 -4.73
N PHE A 135 -10.29 14.74 -4.15
CA PHE A 135 -9.64 13.86 -3.17
C PHE A 135 -8.54 12.99 -3.79
N PHE A 136 -8.71 12.62 -5.06
CA PHE A 136 -7.71 11.87 -5.82
C PHE A 136 -6.40 12.64 -5.97
N VAL A 137 -6.46 13.97 -6.17
CA VAL A 137 -5.26 14.83 -6.22
C VAL A 137 -4.51 14.78 -4.91
N ASP A 138 -5.19 14.83 -3.76
CA ASP A 138 -4.54 14.77 -2.45
C ASP A 138 -3.85 13.42 -2.20
N ILE A 139 -4.50 12.32 -2.61
CA ILE A 139 -3.95 10.95 -2.51
C ILE A 139 -2.68 10.77 -3.37
N ILE A 140 -2.60 11.47 -4.51
CA ILE A 140 -1.53 11.34 -5.52
C ILE A 140 -0.43 12.37 -5.35
N SER A 141 -0.76 13.57 -4.87
CA SER A 141 0.18 14.68 -4.73
C SER A 141 1.20 14.45 -3.61
N GLN A 142 0.86 13.65 -2.61
CA GLN A 142 1.78 13.23 -1.54
C GLN A 142 2.32 11.83 -1.78
N ASP A 143 3.30 11.73 -2.70
CA ASP A 143 4.08 10.52 -2.90
C ASP A 143 3.22 9.36 -3.42
N ASN A 144 2.73 9.50 -4.67
CA ASN A 144 1.70 8.69 -5.34
C ASN A 144 1.84 7.17 -5.14
N PHE A 145 1.47 6.72 -3.95
CA PHE A 145 1.74 5.36 -3.49
C PHE A 145 0.93 4.38 -4.31
N LEU A 146 -0.22 4.80 -4.84
CA LEU A 146 -1.07 3.97 -5.69
C LEU A 146 -0.34 3.61 -6.98
N THR A 147 0.28 4.58 -7.65
CA THR A 147 1.02 4.30 -8.88
C THR A 147 2.21 3.40 -8.61
N SER A 148 3.03 3.69 -7.60
CA SER A 148 4.21 2.84 -7.28
C SER A 148 3.81 1.44 -6.81
N THR A 149 2.80 1.32 -5.95
CA THR A 149 2.32 0.03 -5.45
C THR A 149 1.70 -0.82 -6.57
N LEU A 150 0.91 -0.21 -7.44
CA LEU A 150 0.30 -0.92 -8.58
C LEU A 150 1.32 -1.24 -9.67
N GLN A 151 2.34 -0.42 -9.86
CA GLN A 151 3.46 -0.74 -10.76
C GLN A 151 4.15 -2.02 -10.31
N VAL A 152 4.50 -2.13 -9.02
CA VAL A 152 5.08 -3.37 -8.47
C VAL A 152 4.12 -4.55 -8.64
N PHE A 153 2.83 -4.36 -8.36
CA PHE A 153 1.83 -5.40 -8.56
C PHE A 153 1.78 -5.93 -10.00
N PHE A 154 1.76 -5.04 -10.99
CA PHE A 154 1.76 -5.43 -12.40
C PHE A 154 3.04 -6.18 -12.79
N SER A 155 4.20 -5.74 -12.28
CA SER A 155 5.47 -6.45 -12.47
C SER A 155 5.43 -7.86 -11.87
N CYS A 156 4.97 -8.02 -10.63
CA CYS A 156 4.85 -9.32 -9.96
C CYS A 156 3.87 -10.27 -10.67
N VAL A 157 2.74 -9.77 -11.17
CA VAL A 157 1.78 -10.60 -11.93
C VAL A 157 2.35 -11.04 -13.28
N CYS A 158 3.22 -10.23 -13.89
CA CYS A 158 3.89 -10.57 -15.14
C CYS A 158 5.01 -11.59 -14.95
N SER A 159 5.80 -11.49 -13.88
CA SER A 159 6.91 -12.39 -13.56
C SER A 159 6.46 -13.73 -13.00
N ALA A 160 5.42 -13.75 -12.17
CA ALA A 160 4.94 -14.97 -11.54
C ALA A 160 4.33 -15.94 -12.56
N ALA A 161 4.46 -17.25 -12.26
CA ALA A 161 3.81 -18.34 -12.99
C ALA A 161 2.30 -18.36 -12.70
N VAL A 162 1.60 -17.32 -13.14
CA VAL A 162 0.18 -17.09 -12.87
C VAL A 162 -0.74 -17.65 -13.95
N ASP A 163 -1.99 -17.93 -13.59
CA ASP A 163 -3.03 -18.27 -14.54
C ASP A 163 -3.25 -17.15 -15.58
N GLY A 164 -3.55 -17.56 -16.81
CA GLY A 164 -3.74 -16.64 -17.93
C GLY A 164 -4.91 -15.68 -17.74
N THR A 165 -5.89 -16.02 -16.89
CA THR A 165 -7.04 -15.16 -16.55
C THR A 165 -6.61 -13.98 -15.69
N LEU A 166 -5.83 -14.23 -14.64
CA LEU A 166 -5.33 -13.18 -13.75
C LEU A 166 -4.46 -12.19 -14.52
N ARG A 167 -3.54 -12.69 -15.36
CA ARG A 167 -2.67 -11.85 -16.19
C ARG A 167 -3.46 -10.94 -17.13
N LYS A 168 -4.41 -11.51 -17.90
CA LYS A 168 -5.28 -10.72 -18.80
C LYS A 168 -6.12 -9.69 -18.04
N LYS A 169 -6.57 -10.02 -16.83
CA LYS A 169 -7.34 -9.10 -15.99
C LYS A 169 -6.46 -7.95 -15.48
N ALA A 170 -5.23 -8.24 -15.07
CA ALA A 170 -4.26 -7.24 -14.65
C ALA A 170 -3.88 -6.30 -15.80
N GLU A 171 -3.61 -6.82 -17.00
CA GLU A 171 -3.33 -6.01 -18.20
C GLU A 171 -4.49 -5.06 -18.55
N LYS A 172 -5.73 -5.56 -18.54
CA LYS A 172 -6.93 -4.74 -18.76
C LYS A 172 -7.07 -3.66 -17.69
N PHE A 173 -6.77 -3.99 -16.44
CA PHE A 173 -6.82 -3.04 -15.33
C PHE A 173 -5.74 -1.96 -15.48
N LYS A 174 -4.50 -2.33 -15.78
CA LYS A 174 -3.39 -1.41 -16.10
C LYS A 174 -3.79 -0.44 -17.21
N ALA A 175 -4.28 -0.96 -18.34
CA ALA A 175 -4.72 -0.15 -19.46
C ALA A 175 -5.87 0.80 -19.10
N HIS A 176 -6.82 0.37 -18.26
CA HIS A 176 -7.89 1.22 -17.78
C HIS A 176 -7.36 2.39 -16.93
N LEU A 177 -6.47 2.11 -15.99
CA LEU A 177 -5.88 3.12 -15.12
C LEU A 177 -5.04 4.14 -15.90
N THR A 178 -4.20 3.67 -16.83
CA THR A 178 -3.43 4.56 -17.72
C THR A 178 -4.34 5.44 -18.57
N LYS A 179 -5.45 4.89 -19.08
CA LYS A 179 -6.40 5.67 -19.89
C LYS A 179 -7.16 6.71 -19.06
N LYS A 180 -7.67 6.30 -17.89
CA LYS A 180 -8.56 7.10 -17.04
C LYS A 180 -7.79 8.17 -16.25
N PHE A 181 -6.66 7.79 -15.65
CA PHE A 181 -5.91 8.62 -14.71
C PHE A 181 -4.60 9.16 -15.28
N LYS A 182 -4.23 8.77 -16.51
CA LYS A 182 -2.96 9.16 -17.16
C LYS A 182 -1.71 8.71 -16.38
N TRP A 183 -1.85 7.65 -15.59
CA TRP A 183 -0.73 7.03 -14.89
C TRP A 183 0.17 6.25 -15.83
N ASP A 184 1.47 6.49 -15.71
CA ASP A 184 2.50 5.70 -16.35
C ASP A 184 3.00 4.63 -15.36
N PHE A 185 2.99 3.38 -15.80
CA PHE A 185 3.45 2.23 -15.04
C PHE A 185 4.66 1.54 -15.71
N GLU A 186 5.14 2.09 -16.83
CA GLU A 186 6.34 1.64 -17.53
C GLU A 186 7.54 2.55 -17.26
N ALA A 187 7.30 3.76 -16.74
CA ALA A 187 8.36 4.67 -16.33
C ALA A 187 9.21 4.06 -15.20
N GLU A 188 10.53 4.00 -15.41
CA GLU A 188 11.46 3.68 -14.33
C GLU A 188 11.53 4.88 -13.36
N PRO A 189 11.51 4.65 -12.03
CA PRO A 189 11.71 5.73 -11.07
C PRO A 189 13.11 6.34 -11.26
N ASP A 190 13.21 7.67 -11.29
CA ASP A 190 14.51 8.37 -11.46
C ASP A 190 15.55 7.93 -10.40
N ASP A 191 15.11 7.54 -9.20
CA ASP A 191 15.96 7.03 -8.12
C ASP A 191 16.64 5.68 -8.42
N CYS A 192 16.16 4.95 -9.43
CA CYS A 192 16.75 3.70 -9.91
C CYS A 192 17.73 3.94 -11.08
N ALA A 193 17.90 5.18 -11.55
CA ALA A 193 18.83 5.48 -12.63
C ALA A 193 20.29 5.35 -12.14
N PRO A 194 21.19 4.75 -12.93
CA PRO A 194 22.60 4.69 -12.57
C PRO A 194 23.16 6.12 -12.47
N VAL A 195 23.94 6.38 -11.41
CA VAL A 195 24.67 7.65 -11.29
C VAL A 195 25.71 7.72 -12.42
N VAL A 196 25.48 8.59 -13.39
CA VAL A 196 26.41 8.82 -14.48
C VAL A 196 27.58 9.64 -13.95
N VAL A 197 28.76 9.02 -13.87
CA VAL A 197 30.00 9.70 -13.51
C VAL A 197 30.70 10.12 -14.80
N GLU A 198 30.81 11.43 -15.03
CA GLU A 198 31.64 11.95 -16.11
C GLU A 198 33.11 11.62 -15.82
N LEU A 199 33.72 10.82 -16.69
CA LEU A 199 35.13 10.51 -16.59
C LEU A 199 35.95 11.71 -17.10
N PRO A 200 37.07 12.06 -16.44
CA PRO A 200 38.00 13.08 -16.95
C PRO A 200 38.45 12.73 -18.38
N GLU A 201 38.63 13.75 -19.22
CA GLU A 201 39.15 13.57 -20.59
C GLU A 201 40.46 12.76 -20.56
N GLY A 202 40.46 11.57 -21.18
CA GLY A 202 41.63 10.71 -21.30
C GLY A 202 41.61 9.37 -20.55
N VAL A 203 40.54 9.05 -19.81
CA VAL A 203 40.37 7.70 -19.22
C VAL A 203 39.92 6.72 -20.31
N GLN A 204 40.84 5.88 -20.80
CA GLN A 204 40.49 4.69 -21.57
C GLN A 204 39.98 3.61 -20.61
N VAL A 205 38.79 3.09 -20.89
CA VAL A 205 38.24 1.92 -20.21
C VAL A 205 38.72 0.72 -21.03
N ASP A 206 39.60 -0.11 -20.45
CA ASP A 206 40.05 -1.38 -21.05
C ASP A 206 38.89 -2.36 -21.28
#